data_AF-A0A7C3C602-F1
#
_entry.id   AF-A0A7C3C602-F1
#
_cell.length_a   1.000
_cell.length_b   1.000
_cell.length_c   1.000
_cell.angle_alpha   90.00
_cell.angle_beta   90.00
_cell.angle_gamma   90.00
#
_symmetry.space_group_name_H-M   'P 1'
#
loop_
_entity.id
_entity.type
_entity.pdbx_description
1 polymer ?
#
loop_
_entity_poly.entity_id
_entity_poly.type
_entity_poly.pdbx_seq_one_letter_code
_entity_poly.pdbx_strand_id
1 'polypeptide(L)'
;MKKCNTCNTRLLENARFCHHCGAKVVAAFTASSAPKYHLYFQNIAKLPHLIEKYFLEAFKERITEQHQEKMYDKYFERLQQSEFKKRLELRWKQLAEEAYIIHAKQNNVAENIDILLSKNFNNLLDHFIILECKDLNEFYLPEKILTYQELRQGDFDIQKMILDFLDLENEKETYYTDFIIMPTKKLKNASQAFLFPHKDEKIIVIADQTIFGSCKEGFAMTEKGIYWKAHFEDA
;
A
#
# COMPACT_ATOMS: atom_id res chain seq x y z
N MET A 1 17.41 17.99 11.44
CA MET A 1 16.78 16.70 11.06
C MET A 1 15.33 16.68 11.53
N LYS A 2 14.38 16.41 10.63
CA LYS A 2 12.93 16.31 10.96
C LYS A 2 12.64 14.96 11.63
N LYS A 3 11.57 14.88 12.43
CA LYS A 3 11.03 13.62 12.96
C LYS A 3 9.70 13.31 12.28
N CYS A 4 9.34 12.05 12.15
CA CYS A 4 8.04 11.62 11.66
C CYS A 4 6.95 12.02 12.68
N ASN A 5 5.88 12.67 12.23
CA ASN A 5 4.76 13.05 13.10
C ASN A 5 3.96 11.85 13.62
N THR A 6 4.04 10.70 12.93
CA THR A 6 3.30 9.48 13.29
C THR A 6 4.06 8.62 14.30
N CYS A 7 5.37 8.40 14.09
CA CYS A 7 6.16 7.45 14.89
C CYS A 7 7.38 8.06 15.57
N ASN A 8 7.60 9.38 15.45
CA ASN A 8 8.73 10.12 16.03
C ASN A 8 10.14 9.73 15.54
N THR A 9 10.27 8.82 14.57
CA THR A 9 11.57 8.45 14.00
C THR A 9 12.23 9.62 13.28
N ARG A 10 13.55 9.75 13.44
CA ARG A 10 14.35 10.75 12.72
C ARG A 10 14.29 10.46 11.23
N LEU A 11 13.94 11.46 10.43
CA LEU A 11 13.78 11.34 8.99
C LEU A 11 15.10 11.67 8.27
N LEU A 12 15.31 11.01 7.13
CA LEU A 12 16.33 11.41 6.16
C LEU A 12 15.98 12.78 5.59
N GLU A 13 16.98 13.56 5.20
CA GLU A 13 16.85 14.99 4.88
C GLU A 13 15.82 15.27 3.77
N ASN A 14 15.68 14.35 2.82
CA ASN A 14 14.74 14.41 1.68
C ASN A 14 13.66 13.32 1.70
N ALA A 15 13.42 12.69 2.86
CA ALA A 15 12.40 11.65 2.96
C ALA A 15 11.02 12.20 2.55
N ARG A 16 10.38 11.60 1.53
CA ARG A 16 8.97 11.85 1.16
C ARG A 16 8.00 11.00 1.96
N PHE A 17 8.48 9.89 2.50
CA PHE A 17 7.77 8.97 3.38
C PHE A 17 8.69 8.59 4.53
N CYS A 18 8.11 8.33 5.68
CA CYS A 18 8.84 7.91 6.86
C CYS A 18 9.38 6.51 6.56
N HIS A 19 10.69 6.39 6.47
CA HIS A 19 11.34 5.10 6.31
C HIS A 19 11.10 4.17 7.50
N HIS A 20 10.47 4.66 8.59
CA HIS A 20 10.11 3.84 9.73
C HIS A 20 8.63 3.41 9.80
N CYS A 21 7.68 4.12 9.20
CA CYS A 21 6.27 3.76 9.35
C CYS A 21 5.45 3.95 8.08
N GLY A 22 6.12 4.25 6.97
CA GLY A 22 5.47 4.54 5.68
C GLY A 22 4.69 5.85 5.64
N ALA A 23 4.47 6.54 6.77
CA ALA A 23 3.71 7.78 6.80
C ALA A 23 4.35 8.84 5.92
N LYS A 24 3.56 9.47 5.04
CA LYS A 24 4.03 10.54 4.16
C LYS A 24 4.69 11.63 4.99
N VAL A 25 5.94 11.93 4.70
CA VAL A 25 6.65 13.05 5.29
C VAL A 25 6.18 14.27 4.55
N VAL A 26 5.32 15.03 5.22
CA VAL A 26 4.91 16.34 4.72
C VAL A 26 6.18 17.20 4.74
N ALA A 27 6.71 17.50 3.55
CA ALA A 27 7.73 18.53 3.43
C ALA A 27 7.21 19.78 4.14
N ALA A 28 8.12 20.60 4.68
CA ALA A 28 7.73 21.88 5.26
C ALA A 28 7.37 22.84 4.11
N PHE A 29 6.30 22.51 3.39
CA PHE A 29 5.51 23.43 2.63
C PHE A 29 4.50 23.99 3.62
N THR A 30 4.49 25.30 3.73
CA THR A 30 3.45 26.11 4.34
C THR A 30 2.13 25.88 3.60
N ALA A 31 1.54 24.73 3.82
CA ALA A 31 0.13 24.48 3.59
C ALA A 31 -0.31 23.70 4.82
N SER A 32 -0.94 24.40 5.75
CA SER A 32 -2.03 23.80 6.51
C SER A 32 -3.01 23.26 5.48
N SER A 33 -2.79 22.04 4.97
CA SER A 33 -3.79 21.39 4.13
C SER A 33 -5.03 21.32 4.99
N ALA A 34 -6.13 21.89 4.50
CA ALA A 34 -7.41 21.76 5.19
C ALA A 34 -7.66 20.27 5.52
N PRO A 35 -8.27 19.96 6.68
CA PRO A 35 -8.56 18.58 7.05
C PRO A 35 -9.27 17.86 5.91
N LYS A 36 -8.87 16.62 5.60
CA LYS A 36 -9.51 15.83 4.55
C LYS A 36 -10.95 15.50 4.94
N TYR A 37 -11.19 15.18 6.20
CA TYR A 37 -12.52 14.83 6.71
C TYR A 37 -13.02 15.83 7.74
N HIS A 38 -14.13 16.48 7.43
CA HIS A 38 -14.75 17.47 8.30
C HIS A 38 -15.90 16.85 9.09
N LEU A 39 -15.64 16.43 10.33
CA LEU A 39 -16.66 15.88 11.22
C LEU A 39 -17.29 16.96 12.11
N TYR A 40 -18.63 17.03 12.11
CA TYR A 40 -19.40 17.96 12.94
C TYR A 40 -19.90 17.27 14.21
N PHE A 41 -19.16 17.42 15.32
CA PHE A 41 -19.46 16.76 16.60
C PHE A 41 -20.68 17.32 17.35
N GLN A 42 -21.32 18.37 16.84
CA GLN A 42 -22.56 18.93 17.39
C GLN A 42 -23.76 17.98 17.20
N ASN A 43 -23.70 17.07 16.22
CA ASN A 43 -24.75 16.08 15.97
C ASN A 43 -24.13 14.68 15.79
N ILE A 44 -23.82 14.05 16.91
CA ILE A 44 -23.16 12.73 16.98
C ILE A 44 -23.95 11.67 16.19
N ALA A 45 -25.29 11.74 16.21
CA ALA A 45 -26.15 10.80 15.49
C ALA A 45 -25.95 10.81 13.96
N LYS A 46 -25.44 11.91 13.39
CA LYS A 46 -25.15 12.02 11.94
C LYS A 46 -23.73 11.61 11.57
N LEU A 47 -22.82 11.42 12.53
CA LEU A 47 -21.43 11.09 12.24
C LEU A 47 -21.27 9.80 11.43
N PRO A 48 -21.97 8.69 11.73
CA PRO A 48 -21.85 7.46 10.95
C PRO A 48 -22.18 7.66 9.46
N HIS A 49 -23.23 8.42 9.15
CA HIS A 49 -23.63 8.70 7.78
C HIS A 49 -22.61 9.60 7.05
N LEU A 50 -21.99 10.54 7.76
CA LEU A 50 -20.94 11.38 7.19
C LEU A 50 -19.67 10.56 6.91
N ILE A 51 -19.30 9.64 7.80
CA ILE A 51 -18.19 8.70 7.59
C ILE A 51 -18.48 7.77 6.41
N GLU A 52 -19.70 7.25 6.31
CA GLU A 52 -20.15 6.47 5.15
C GLU A 52 -19.97 7.25 3.84
N LYS A 53 -20.43 8.51 3.80
CA LYS A 53 -20.25 9.37 2.64
C LYS A 53 -18.77 9.50 2.25
N TYR A 54 -17.89 9.78 3.21
CA TYR A 54 -16.46 9.88 2.94
C TYR A 54 -15.82 8.56 2.50
N PHE A 55 -16.30 7.43 3.02
CA PHE A 55 -15.88 6.12 2.54
C PHE A 55 -16.29 5.90 1.09
N LEU A 56 -17.53 6.24 0.71
CA LEU A 56 -18.00 6.10 -0.67
C LEU A 56 -17.23 7.00 -1.64
N GLU A 57 -16.83 8.20 -1.21
CA GLU A 57 -15.93 9.06 -1.98
C GLU A 57 -14.54 8.41 -2.17
N ALA A 58 -13.94 7.89 -1.10
CA ALA A 58 -12.66 7.18 -1.16
C ALA A 58 -12.74 5.88 -1.97
N PHE A 59 -13.88 5.18 -1.90
CA PHE A 59 -14.17 3.99 -2.71
C PHE A 59 -14.19 4.34 -4.19
N LYS A 60 -14.91 5.40 -4.58
CA LYS A 60 -14.94 5.86 -5.97
C LYS A 60 -13.54 6.24 -6.45
N GLU A 61 -12.81 7.04 -5.68
CA GLU A 61 -11.42 7.43 -5.96
C GLU A 61 -10.55 6.19 -6.21
N ARG A 62 -10.58 5.22 -5.29
CA ARG A 62 -9.80 3.98 -5.37
C ARG A 62 -10.11 3.17 -6.63
N ILE A 63 -11.38 2.98 -6.97
CA ILE A 63 -11.76 2.20 -8.16
C ILE A 63 -11.40 2.94 -9.45
N THR A 64 -11.54 4.26 -9.49
CA THR A 64 -11.17 5.05 -10.68
C THR A 64 -9.65 5.13 -10.87
N GLU A 65 -8.85 5.16 -9.80
CA GLU A 65 -7.38 5.25 -9.89
C GLU A 65 -6.69 3.92 -10.16
N GLN A 66 -7.14 2.83 -9.51
CA GLN A 66 -6.45 1.53 -9.56
C GLN A 66 -7.09 0.55 -10.55
N HIS A 67 -8.29 0.86 -11.04
CA HIS A 67 -8.99 0.08 -12.03
C HIS A 67 -9.49 1.00 -13.16
N GLN A 68 -10.33 0.46 -14.04
CA GLN A 68 -10.91 1.21 -15.13
C GLN A 68 -12.18 1.92 -14.64
N GLU A 69 -12.32 3.22 -14.90
CA GLU A 69 -13.47 4.03 -14.42
C GLU A 69 -14.84 3.38 -14.70
N LYS A 70 -15.00 2.75 -15.88
CA LYS A 70 -16.20 2.01 -16.29
C LYS A 70 -16.57 0.81 -15.40
N MET A 71 -15.67 0.38 -14.51
CA MET A 71 -15.91 -0.73 -13.59
C MET A 71 -16.58 -0.27 -12.30
N TYR A 72 -16.60 1.03 -12.01
CA TYR A 72 -17.19 1.57 -10.78
C TYR A 72 -18.57 0.99 -10.47
N ASP A 73 -19.47 0.98 -11.46
CA ASP A 73 -20.84 0.49 -11.27
C ASP A 73 -20.88 -0.99 -10.84
N LYS A 74 -19.99 -1.83 -11.38
CA LYS A 74 -19.89 -3.25 -11.01
C LYS A 74 -19.39 -3.45 -9.59
N TYR A 75 -18.34 -2.73 -9.21
CA TYR A 75 -17.81 -2.78 -7.84
C TYR A 75 -18.83 -2.22 -6.84
N PHE A 76 -19.53 -1.14 -7.20
CA PHE A 76 -20.57 -0.55 -6.37
C PHE A 76 -21.76 -1.50 -6.20
N GLU A 77 -22.22 -2.14 -7.27
CA GLU A 77 -23.26 -3.16 -7.21
C GLU A 77 -22.85 -4.33 -6.28
N ARG A 78 -21.62 -4.83 -6.42
CA ARG A 78 -21.06 -5.86 -5.54
C ARG A 78 -21.08 -5.40 -4.08
N LEU A 79 -20.67 -4.17 -3.80
CA LEU A 79 -20.70 -3.60 -2.47
C LEU A 79 -22.13 -3.62 -1.92
N GLN A 80 -23.11 -3.14 -2.70
CA GLN A 80 -24.52 -3.08 -2.27
C GLN A 80 -25.12 -4.46 -1.95
N GLN A 81 -24.70 -5.50 -2.66
CA GLN A 81 -25.22 -6.86 -2.50
C GLN A 81 -24.45 -7.72 -1.48
N SER A 82 -23.24 -7.29 -1.07
CA SER A 82 -22.36 -8.06 -0.20
C SER A 82 -22.79 -8.06 1.27
N GLU A 83 -22.46 -9.13 2.00
CA GLU A 83 -22.50 -9.14 3.47
C GLU A 83 -21.49 -8.14 4.08
N PHE A 84 -20.47 -7.74 3.32
CA PHE A 84 -19.52 -6.72 3.71
C PHE A 84 -20.21 -5.38 4.00
N LYS A 85 -21.21 -4.97 3.20
CA LYS A 85 -21.98 -3.75 3.46
C LYS A 85 -22.65 -3.75 4.84
N LYS A 86 -23.22 -4.88 5.28
CA LYS A 86 -23.81 -4.99 6.62
C LYS A 86 -22.75 -4.79 7.72
N ARG A 87 -21.53 -5.31 7.51
CA ARG A 87 -20.40 -5.10 8.42
C ARG A 87 -19.95 -3.63 8.45
N LEU A 88 -20.00 -2.93 7.30
CA LEU A 88 -19.68 -1.51 7.21
C LEU A 88 -20.62 -0.63 8.06
N GLU A 89 -21.92 -0.93 8.08
CA GLU A 89 -22.88 -0.16 8.89
C GLU A 89 -22.55 -0.18 10.39
N LEU A 90 -22.06 -1.32 10.90
CA LEU A 90 -21.54 -1.41 12.26
C LEU A 90 -20.22 -0.64 12.41
N ARG A 91 -19.33 -0.76 11.42
CA ARG A 91 -18.02 -0.09 11.45
C ARG A 91 -18.14 1.44 11.45
N TRP A 92 -19.12 2.03 10.76
CA TRP A 92 -19.37 3.47 10.77
C TRP A 92 -19.73 4.00 12.15
N LYS A 93 -20.50 3.23 12.92
CA LYS A 93 -20.84 3.56 14.31
C LYS A 93 -19.60 3.53 15.19
N GLN A 94 -18.78 2.49 15.06
CA GLN A 94 -17.52 2.37 15.80
C GLN A 94 -16.55 3.51 15.47
N LEU A 95 -16.38 3.84 14.19
CA LEU A 95 -15.51 4.95 13.78
C LEU A 95 -16.02 6.31 14.26
N ALA A 96 -17.34 6.51 14.33
CA ALA A 96 -17.91 7.71 14.92
C ALA A 96 -17.59 7.84 16.42
N GLU A 97 -17.66 6.73 17.17
CA GLU A 97 -17.27 6.68 18.58
C GLU A 97 -15.76 6.94 18.76
N GLU A 98 -14.91 6.28 17.96
CA GLU A 98 -13.47 6.48 17.97
C GLU A 98 -13.10 7.95 17.65
N ALA A 99 -13.74 8.54 16.64
CA ALA A 99 -13.55 9.95 16.28
C ALA A 99 -14.02 10.90 17.38
N TYR A 100 -15.11 10.57 18.08
CA TYR A 100 -15.60 11.36 19.22
C TYR A 100 -14.60 11.32 20.39
N ILE A 101 -13.99 10.17 20.67
CA ILE A 101 -12.93 10.04 21.68
C ILE A 101 -11.72 10.91 21.33
N ILE A 102 -11.32 10.94 20.05
CA ILE A 102 -10.25 11.84 19.57
C ILE A 102 -10.62 13.30 19.81
N HIS A 103 -11.84 13.70 19.43
CA HIS A 103 -12.33 15.06 19.63
C HIS A 103 -12.32 15.46 21.12
N ALA A 104 -12.76 14.58 22.01
CA ALA A 104 -12.80 14.83 23.45
C ALA A 104 -11.40 15.06 24.06
N LYS A 105 -10.34 14.50 23.47
CA LYS A 105 -8.95 14.70 23.92
C LYS A 105 -8.35 16.05 23.49
N GLN A 106 -9.01 16.79 22.59
CA GLN A 106 -8.68 18.16 22.14
C GLN A 106 -7.27 18.40 21.55
N ASN A 107 -6.47 17.36 21.31
CA ASN A 107 -5.13 17.49 20.74
C ASN A 107 -5.09 17.01 19.28
N ASN A 108 -4.61 17.86 18.37
CA ASN A 108 -4.47 17.57 16.93
C ASN A 108 -5.69 16.85 16.32
N VAL A 109 -6.91 17.28 16.71
CA VAL A 109 -8.16 16.55 16.43
C VAL A 109 -8.33 16.25 14.95
N ALA A 110 -8.15 17.27 14.09
CA ALA A 110 -8.29 17.16 12.64
C ALA A 110 -7.30 16.13 12.04
N GLU A 111 -6.01 16.26 12.36
CA GLU A 111 -4.96 15.34 11.87
C GLU A 111 -5.20 13.90 12.34
N ASN A 112 -5.59 13.72 13.61
CA ASN A 112 -5.86 12.41 14.16
C ASN A 112 -7.10 11.76 13.55
N ILE A 113 -8.13 12.53 13.22
CA ILE A 113 -9.31 12.06 12.47
C ILE A 113 -8.91 11.66 11.04
N ASP A 114 -8.09 12.48 10.37
CA ASP A 114 -7.59 12.17 9.03
C ASP A 114 -6.79 10.88 9.00
N ILE A 115 -5.91 10.65 9.98
CA ILE A 115 -5.17 9.41 10.13
C ILE A 115 -6.12 8.23 10.40
N LEU A 116 -7.05 8.39 11.34
CA LEU A 116 -8.01 7.34 11.72
C LEU A 116 -8.83 6.88 10.51
N LEU A 117 -9.50 7.81 9.84
CA LEU A 117 -10.40 7.50 8.74
C LEU A 117 -9.64 7.00 7.51
N SER A 118 -8.52 7.64 7.16
CA SER A 118 -7.70 7.20 6.01
C SER A 118 -7.21 5.76 6.20
N LYS A 119 -6.67 5.43 7.38
CA LYS A 119 -6.18 4.08 7.69
C LYS A 119 -7.32 3.05 7.56
N ASN A 120 -8.45 3.33 8.19
CA ASN A 120 -9.58 2.41 8.19
C ASN A 120 -10.21 2.24 6.82
N PHE A 121 -10.36 3.32 6.05
CA PHE A 121 -10.89 3.23 4.69
C PHE A 121 -9.96 2.40 3.80
N ASN A 122 -8.65 2.61 3.85
CA ASN A 122 -7.71 1.78 3.09
C ASN A 122 -7.84 0.29 3.45
N ASN A 123 -7.85 -0.06 4.74
CA ASN A 123 -7.95 -1.45 5.17
C ASN A 123 -9.28 -2.09 4.74
N LEU A 124 -10.40 -1.36 4.89
CA LEU A 124 -11.72 -1.82 4.46
C LEU A 124 -11.82 -2.00 2.94
N LEU A 125 -11.27 -1.06 2.17
CA LEU A 125 -11.26 -1.11 0.70
C LEU A 125 -10.45 -2.29 0.20
N ASP A 126 -9.23 -2.46 0.70
CA ASP A 126 -8.38 -3.59 0.34
C ASP A 126 -9.07 -4.92 0.69
N HIS A 127 -9.66 -5.05 1.89
CA HIS A 127 -10.40 -6.25 2.28
C HIS A 127 -11.56 -6.56 1.33
N PHE A 128 -12.35 -5.55 0.98
CA PHE A 128 -13.45 -5.69 0.02
C PHE A 128 -12.97 -6.09 -1.38
N ILE A 129 -11.95 -5.40 -1.90
CA ILE A 129 -11.41 -5.65 -3.24
C ILE A 129 -10.80 -7.04 -3.34
N ILE A 130 -10.04 -7.45 -2.32
CA ILE A 130 -9.29 -8.72 -2.31
C ILE A 130 -10.19 -9.92 -2.04
N LEU A 131 -11.17 -9.81 -1.15
CA LEU A 131 -12.00 -10.95 -0.75
C LEU A 131 -13.33 -11.03 -1.50
N GLU A 132 -13.99 -9.89 -1.71
CA GLU A 132 -15.36 -9.85 -2.22
C GLU A 132 -15.41 -9.53 -3.74
N CYS A 133 -14.30 -9.10 -4.36
CA CYS A 133 -14.24 -8.66 -5.76
C CYS A 133 -13.22 -9.41 -6.62
N LYS A 134 -12.79 -10.61 -6.23
CA LYS A 134 -11.75 -11.38 -6.95
C LYS A 134 -12.01 -11.55 -8.44
N ASP A 135 -13.27 -11.77 -8.82
CA ASP A 135 -13.74 -11.95 -10.20
C ASP A 135 -13.85 -10.64 -11.00
N LEU A 136 -13.88 -9.49 -10.30
CA LEU A 136 -13.92 -8.17 -10.93
C LEU A 136 -12.52 -7.59 -11.15
N ASN A 137 -11.53 -8.02 -10.38
CA ASN A 137 -10.16 -7.54 -10.45
C ASN A 137 -9.49 -7.98 -11.75
N GLU A 138 -8.75 -7.06 -12.38
CA GLU A 138 -7.99 -7.33 -13.61
C GLU A 138 -6.85 -8.32 -13.38
N PHE A 139 -6.30 -8.34 -12.17
CA PHE A 139 -5.24 -9.23 -11.73
C PHE A 139 -5.59 -9.85 -10.38
N TYR A 140 -5.01 -11.02 -10.13
CA TYR A 140 -5.17 -11.70 -8.84
C TYR A 140 -4.45 -10.91 -7.75
N LEU A 141 -5.16 -10.65 -6.66
CA LEU A 141 -4.58 -10.07 -5.44
C LEU A 141 -4.57 -11.16 -4.36
N PRO A 142 -3.39 -11.59 -3.89
CA PRO A 142 -3.31 -12.66 -2.89
C PRO A 142 -3.87 -12.25 -1.53
N GLU A 143 -4.67 -13.11 -0.89
CA GLU A 143 -5.24 -12.80 0.43
C GLU A 143 -4.16 -12.58 1.51
N LYS A 144 -3.00 -13.23 1.36
CA LYS A 144 -1.84 -13.09 2.26
C LYS A 144 -1.40 -11.64 2.45
N ILE A 145 -1.63 -10.76 1.48
CA ILE A 145 -1.23 -9.35 1.60
C ILE A 145 -2.04 -8.60 2.68
N LEU A 146 -3.25 -9.07 3.01
CA LEU A 146 -4.07 -8.51 4.08
C LEU A 146 -3.44 -8.68 5.48
N THR A 147 -2.56 -9.66 5.65
CA THR A 147 -1.89 -9.93 6.94
C THR A 147 -0.98 -8.77 7.39
N TYR A 148 -0.57 -7.90 6.46
CA TYR A 148 0.35 -6.79 6.73
C TYR A 148 -0.34 -5.48 7.11
N GLN A 149 -1.67 -5.37 6.99
CA GLN A 149 -2.41 -4.10 7.16
C GLN A 149 -2.40 -3.53 8.59
N GLU A 150 -2.26 -4.41 9.58
CA GLU A 150 -2.25 -4.02 11.00
C GLU A 150 -0.85 -4.10 11.63
N LEU A 151 0.15 -4.52 10.87
CA LEU A 151 1.51 -4.64 11.37
C LEU A 151 2.21 -3.29 11.29
N ARG A 152 2.96 -2.94 12.35
CA ARG A 152 3.87 -1.80 12.29
C ARG A 152 5.15 -2.24 11.62
N GLN A 153 5.89 -1.29 11.07
CA GLN A 153 7.19 -1.62 10.51
C GLN A 153 8.10 -2.24 11.58
N GLY A 154 8.82 -3.29 11.20
CA GLY A 154 9.65 -4.07 12.12
C GLY A 154 8.90 -5.20 12.82
N ASP A 155 7.55 -5.20 12.80
CA ASP A 155 6.75 -6.32 13.31
C ASP A 155 6.61 -7.45 12.25
N PHE A 156 7.24 -7.31 11.08
CA PHE A 156 7.19 -8.30 10.00
C PHE A 156 8.52 -8.42 9.24
N ASP A 157 8.71 -9.57 8.59
CA ASP A 157 9.82 -9.82 7.67
C ASP A 157 9.52 -9.14 6.32
N ILE A 158 10.31 -8.12 5.97
CA ILE A 158 10.14 -7.35 4.72
C ILE A 158 10.35 -8.21 3.47
N GLN A 159 11.28 -9.18 3.52
CA GLN A 159 11.51 -10.09 2.40
C GLN A 159 10.28 -10.97 2.21
N LYS A 160 9.73 -11.53 3.29
CA LYS A 160 8.48 -12.30 3.20
C LYS A 160 7.33 -11.45 2.66
N MET A 161 7.16 -10.23 3.16
CA MET A 161 6.11 -9.33 2.67
C MET A 161 6.24 -9.09 1.16
N ILE A 162 7.43 -8.75 0.67
CA ILE A 162 7.66 -8.52 -0.76
C ILE A 162 7.28 -9.77 -1.58
N LEU A 163 7.72 -10.96 -1.16
CA LEU A 163 7.39 -12.19 -1.88
C LEU A 163 5.89 -12.55 -1.81
N ASP A 164 5.22 -12.22 -0.71
CA ASP A 164 3.78 -12.39 -0.58
C ASP A 164 3.00 -11.42 -1.49
N PHE A 165 3.50 -10.20 -1.73
CA PHE A 165 2.91 -9.25 -2.67
C PHE A 165 3.19 -9.60 -4.13
N LEU A 166 4.39 -10.11 -4.44
CA LEU A 166 4.78 -10.46 -5.82
C LEU A 166 4.14 -11.75 -6.32
N ASP A 167 3.71 -12.63 -5.41
CA ASP A 167 3.03 -13.89 -5.73
C ASP A 167 3.69 -14.74 -6.82
N LEU A 168 5.03 -14.83 -6.76
CA LEU A 168 5.88 -15.39 -7.82
C LEU A 168 5.51 -16.80 -8.28
N GLU A 169 4.82 -17.59 -7.45
CA GLU A 169 4.35 -18.94 -7.78
C GLU A 169 3.29 -18.95 -8.89
N ASN A 170 2.56 -17.85 -9.06
CA ASN A 170 1.52 -17.68 -10.08
C ASN A 170 1.99 -16.85 -11.28
N GLU A 171 3.24 -16.40 -11.27
CA GLU A 171 3.84 -15.63 -12.36
C GLU A 171 4.55 -16.54 -13.37
N LYS A 172 4.65 -16.09 -14.63
CA LYS A 172 5.19 -16.91 -15.73
C LYS A 172 6.71 -16.75 -15.90
N GLU A 173 7.24 -15.62 -15.46
CA GLU A 173 8.63 -15.27 -15.64
C GLU A 173 9.53 -16.12 -14.75
N THR A 174 10.82 -16.14 -15.07
CA THR A 174 11.79 -16.84 -14.24
C THR A 174 12.30 -15.90 -13.14
N TYR A 175 12.15 -16.30 -11.89
CA TYR A 175 12.59 -15.54 -10.73
C TYR A 175 13.66 -16.28 -9.93
N TYR A 176 14.53 -15.52 -9.28
CA TYR A 176 15.59 -16.01 -8.40
C TYR A 176 15.48 -15.35 -7.04
N THR A 177 15.22 -16.16 -6.01
CA THR A 177 15.18 -15.75 -4.61
C THR A 177 16.26 -16.45 -3.77
N ASP A 178 16.77 -17.59 -4.25
CA ASP A 178 17.92 -18.30 -3.69
C ASP A 178 19.16 -18.09 -4.59
N PHE A 179 20.04 -17.20 -4.14
CA PHE A 179 21.27 -16.84 -4.86
C PHE A 179 22.41 -17.82 -4.67
N ILE A 180 22.28 -18.81 -3.77
CA ILE A 180 23.26 -19.89 -3.62
C ILE A 180 23.17 -20.83 -4.81
N ILE A 181 21.94 -21.10 -5.28
CA ILE A 181 21.68 -22.00 -6.41
C ILE A 181 21.52 -21.28 -7.75
N MET A 182 21.40 -19.95 -7.75
CA MET A 182 21.30 -19.15 -8.98
C MET A 182 22.54 -19.35 -9.88
N PRO A 183 22.38 -19.59 -11.19
CA PRO A 183 23.51 -19.74 -12.10
C PRO A 183 24.41 -18.49 -12.10
N THR A 184 25.71 -18.67 -11.84
CA THR A 184 26.69 -17.58 -11.72
C THR A 184 26.74 -16.65 -12.94
N LYS A 185 26.56 -17.22 -14.14
CA LYS A 185 26.49 -16.46 -15.40
C LYS A 185 25.29 -15.51 -15.43
N LYS A 186 24.12 -15.92 -14.91
CA LYS A 186 22.93 -15.08 -14.85
C LYS A 186 23.10 -13.94 -13.84
N LEU A 187 23.64 -14.24 -12.66
CA LEU A 187 23.92 -13.22 -11.64
C LEU A 187 24.92 -12.19 -12.17
N LYS A 188 25.97 -12.64 -12.86
CA LYS A 188 26.94 -11.75 -13.51
C LYS A 188 26.27 -10.87 -14.57
N ASN A 189 25.42 -11.44 -15.41
CA ASN A 189 24.69 -10.68 -16.44
C ASN A 189 23.79 -9.60 -15.82
N ALA A 190 23.00 -9.94 -14.80
CA ALA A 190 22.17 -8.97 -14.09
C ALA A 190 23.03 -7.85 -13.47
N SER A 191 24.13 -8.22 -12.81
CA SER A 191 25.04 -7.28 -12.14
C SER A 191 25.78 -6.34 -13.10
N GLN A 192 25.91 -6.73 -14.37
CA GLN A 192 26.53 -5.90 -15.41
C GLN A 192 25.52 -5.05 -16.16
N ALA A 193 24.24 -5.44 -16.15
CA ALA A 193 23.21 -4.83 -16.99
C ALA A 193 22.28 -3.88 -16.24
N PHE A 194 21.80 -4.25 -15.05
CA PHE A 194 20.79 -3.45 -14.34
C PHE A 194 20.91 -3.49 -12.82
N LEU A 195 21.52 -4.52 -12.24
CA LEU A 195 21.59 -4.70 -10.79
C LEU A 195 22.89 -4.13 -10.23
N PHE A 196 22.85 -2.90 -9.74
CA PHE A 196 24.01 -2.19 -9.19
C PHE A 196 23.84 -1.84 -7.71
N PRO A 197 23.71 -2.84 -6.82
CA PRO A 197 23.49 -2.63 -5.40
C PRO A 197 24.75 -2.09 -4.70
N HIS A 198 24.56 -1.40 -3.58
CA HIS A 198 25.68 -1.12 -2.68
C HIS A 198 26.26 -2.42 -2.11
N LYS A 199 27.53 -2.41 -1.67
CA LYS A 199 28.24 -3.63 -1.21
C LYS A 199 27.50 -4.44 -0.14
N ASP A 200 26.78 -3.77 0.75
CA ASP A 200 26.07 -4.38 1.88
C ASP A 200 24.56 -4.37 1.69
N GLU A 201 24.09 -4.31 0.44
CA GLU A 201 22.67 -4.29 0.12
C GLU A 201 22.18 -5.69 -0.27
N LYS A 202 21.26 -6.21 0.54
CA LYS A 202 20.66 -7.54 0.36
C LYS A 202 19.70 -7.52 -0.82
N ILE A 203 19.95 -8.40 -1.79
CA ILE A 203 19.05 -8.68 -2.90
C ILE A 203 17.94 -9.61 -2.39
N ILE A 204 16.69 -9.31 -2.78
CA ILE A 204 15.49 -10.05 -2.37
C ILE A 204 15.01 -10.96 -3.50
N VAL A 205 14.94 -10.42 -4.72
CA VAL A 205 14.51 -11.16 -5.91
C VAL A 205 15.20 -10.59 -7.15
N ILE A 206 15.51 -11.46 -8.12
CA ILE A 206 15.86 -11.08 -9.48
C ILE A 206 14.87 -11.76 -10.43
N ALA A 207 14.17 -10.97 -11.24
CA ALA A 207 13.29 -11.42 -12.32
C ALA A 207 14.04 -11.36 -13.66
N ASP A 208 14.11 -12.47 -14.38
CA ASP A 208 14.68 -12.56 -15.72
C ASP A 208 13.57 -12.39 -16.76
N GLN A 209 13.56 -11.24 -17.43
CA GLN A 209 12.57 -10.92 -18.49
C GLN A 209 13.17 -11.05 -19.90
N THR A 210 14.33 -11.69 -20.03
CA THR A 210 14.94 -11.90 -21.35
C THR A 210 14.28 -13.05 -22.10
N ILE A 211 14.10 -12.91 -23.42
CA ILE A 211 13.47 -13.94 -24.28
C ILE A 211 14.22 -15.28 -24.20
N PHE A 212 15.55 -15.25 -24.12
CA PHE A 212 16.41 -16.44 -24.09
C PHE A 212 16.94 -16.78 -22.69
N GLY A 213 16.38 -16.18 -21.63
CA GLY A 213 16.78 -16.46 -20.25
C GLY A 213 18.25 -16.14 -19.94
N SER A 214 18.81 -15.08 -20.52
CA SER A 214 20.16 -14.61 -20.23
C SER A 214 20.27 -13.76 -18.97
N CYS A 215 19.16 -13.22 -18.44
CA CYS A 215 19.12 -12.35 -17.26
C CYS A 215 19.89 -11.03 -17.45
N LYS A 216 19.90 -10.49 -18.67
CA LYS A 216 20.44 -9.15 -19.00
C LYS A 216 19.37 -8.05 -19.00
N GLU A 217 18.10 -8.43 -18.88
CA GLU A 217 16.93 -7.54 -18.82
C GLU A 217 15.99 -8.11 -17.77
N GLY A 218 15.18 -7.24 -17.19
CA GLY A 218 14.28 -7.58 -16.10
C GLY A 218 14.37 -6.58 -14.95
N PHE A 219 14.02 -7.03 -13.77
CA PHE A 219 14.11 -6.22 -12.57
C PHE A 219 14.65 -7.01 -11.39
N ALA A 220 15.18 -6.30 -10.41
CA ALA A 220 15.58 -6.84 -9.14
C ALA A 220 15.09 -5.93 -8.02
N MET A 221 14.66 -6.52 -6.92
CA MET A 221 14.33 -5.80 -5.71
C MET A 221 15.36 -6.11 -4.64
N THR A 222 15.75 -5.09 -3.91
CA THR A 222 16.64 -5.17 -2.77
C THR A 222 15.94 -4.54 -1.56
N GLU A 223 16.62 -4.55 -0.41
CA GLU A 223 16.15 -3.81 0.77
C GLU A 223 16.20 -2.28 0.62
N LYS A 224 16.86 -1.74 -0.42
CA LYS A 224 17.03 -0.28 -0.62
C LYS A 224 16.41 0.25 -1.90
N GLY A 225 16.11 -0.59 -2.89
CA GLY A 225 15.64 -0.11 -4.18
C GLY A 225 15.09 -1.18 -5.11
N ILE A 226 14.57 -0.69 -6.23
CA ILE A 226 14.17 -1.48 -7.38
C ILE A 226 15.11 -1.08 -8.52
N TYR A 227 15.78 -2.09 -9.07
CA TYR A 227 16.67 -1.98 -10.22
C TYR A 227 15.95 -2.59 -11.41
N TRP A 228 15.95 -1.94 -12.57
CA TRP A 228 15.32 -2.52 -13.74
C TRP A 228 16.04 -2.13 -15.02
N LYS A 229 15.80 -2.93 -16.06
CA LYS A 229 16.12 -2.62 -17.44
C LYS A 229 15.03 -3.21 -18.33
N ALA A 230 14.33 -2.34 -19.07
CA ALA A 230 13.27 -2.78 -19.96
C ALA A 230 13.86 -3.46 -21.21
N HIS A 231 12.98 -4.17 -21.93
CA HIS A 231 13.36 -4.84 -23.16
C HIS A 231 13.86 -3.85 -24.20
N PHE A 232 14.96 -4.18 -24.87
CA PHE A 232 15.57 -3.34 -25.92
C PHE A 232 16.07 -1.96 -25.47
N GLU A 233 16.18 -1.69 -24.17
CA GLU A 233 16.91 -0.51 -23.70
C GLU A 233 18.42 -0.76 -23.78
N ASP A 234 19.19 0.28 -24.13
CA ASP A 234 20.64 0.25 -24.01
C ASP A 234 21.05 0.20 -22.51
N ALA A 235 22.27 -0.28 -22.24
CA ALA A 235 22.80 -0.38 -20.88
C ALA A 235 23.37 0.96 -20.40
#